data_AF-A0A855K7W7-F1
#
_entry.id   AF-A0A855K7W7-F1
#
_cell.length_a   1.000
_cell.length_b   1.000
_cell.length_c   1.000
_cell.angle_alpha   90.00
_cell.angle_beta   90.00
_cell.angle_gamma   90.00
#
_symmetry.space_group_name_H-M   'P 1'
#
loop_
_entity.id
_entity.type
_entity.pdbx_description
1 polymer ?
#
loop_
_entity_poly.entity_id
_entity_poly.type
_entity_poly.pdbx_seq_one_letter_code
_entity_poly.pdbx_strand_id
1 'polypeptide(L)'
;MRTRPPGSFEVFAPSIDLGGGTATATRLAAAAAFGLAGIGPDEIDVAQLQDTEAGAEIMHMAENGFCADGDQEEWLAEGRTRID
;
A
#
# COMPACT_ATOMS: atom_id res chain seq x y z
N MET A 1 17.61 9.86 -5.30
CA MET A 1 16.28 9.40 -5.77
C MET A 1 16.35 7.89 -5.93
N ARG A 2 15.49 7.11 -5.26
CA ARG A 2 15.39 5.66 -5.50
C ARG A 2 14.53 5.44 -6.75
N THR A 3 14.94 4.51 -7.60
CA THR A 3 14.21 4.15 -8.83
C THR A 3 13.50 2.82 -8.65
N ARG A 4 12.57 2.54 -9.56
CA ARG A 4 11.82 1.29 -9.63
C ARG A 4 12.76 0.06 -9.69
N PRO A 5 12.61 -0.95 -8.81
CA PRO A 5 13.37 -2.18 -8.90
C PRO A 5 12.81 -3.15 -9.97
N PRO A 6 13.57 -4.19 -10.35
CA PRO A 6 13.06 -5.27 -11.21
C PRO A 6 11.80 -5.92 -10.64
N GLY A 7 10.85 -6.31 -11.50
CA GLY A 7 9.60 -6.97 -11.11
C GLY A 7 8.49 -6.02 -10.63
N SER A 8 8.74 -4.72 -10.50
CA SER A 8 7.69 -3.73 -10.26
C SER A 8 6.86 -3.43 -11.50
N PHE A 9 5.58 -3.12 -11.31
CA PHE A 9 4.70 -2.63 -12.37
C PHE A 9 5.26 -1.36 -13.07
N GLU A 10 5.05 -1.27 -14.38
CA GLU A 10 5.40 -0.13 -15.22
C GLU A 10 4.15 0.32 -15.97
N VAL A 11 3.88 1.62 -15.99
CA VAL A 11 2.64 2.15 -16.59
C VAL A 11 2.63 1.98 -18.10
N PHE A 12 3.80 2.06 -18.77
CA PHE A 12 3.90 1.88 -20.21
C PHE A 12 4.21 0.44 -20.65
N ALA A 13 4.35 -0.49 -19.71
CA ALA A 13 4.53 -1.90 -20.06
C ALA A 13 3.16 -2.51 -20.42
N PRO A 14 3.09 -3.32 -21.50
CA PRO A 14 1.84 -3.95 -21.93
C PRO A 14 1.40 -5.09 -20.99
N SER A 15 2.27 -5.53 -20.08
CA SER A 15 2.06 -6.66 -19.20
C SER A 15 3.03 -6.61 -18.02
N ILE A 16 2.76 -7.42 -17.00
CA ILE A 16 3.64 -7.63 -15.86
C ILE A 16 4.34 -8.98 -15.95
N ASP A 17 5.56 -9.07 -15.44
CA ASP A 17 6.29 -10.33 -15.35
C ASP A 17 5.51 -11.33 -14.48
N LEU A 18 5.67 -12.62 -14.78
CA LEU A 18 5.11 -13.69 -13.94
C LEU A 18 5.69 -13.59 -12.51
N GLY A 19 4.82 -13.46 -11.52
CA GLY A 19 5.23 -13.22 -10.13
C GLY A 19 5.67 -11.78 -9.82
N GLY A 20 5.56 -10.87 -10.79
CA GLY A 20 5.80 -9.43 -10.62
C GLY A 20 4.62 -8.70 -9.97
N GLY A 21 4.75 -7.38 -9.83
CA GLY A 21 3.71 -6.50 -9.25
C GLY A 21 3.68 -6.44 -7.74
N THR A 22 4.53 -7.21 -7.09
CA THR A 22 4.63 -7.27 -5.63
C THR A 22 5.49 -6.15 -5.06
N ALA A 23 6.49 -5.68 -5.81
CA ALA A 23 7.38 -4.58 -5.42
C ALA A 23 6.82 -3.21 -5.83
N THR A 24 5.65 -2.82 -5.31
CA THR A 24 5.05 -1.52 -5.65
C THR A 24 5.77 -0.36 -4.95
N ALA A 25 5.66 0.84 -5.52
CA ALA A 25 6.31 2.04 -4.96
C ALA A 25 5.85 2.30 -3.52
N THR A 26 4.55 2.13 -3.25
CA THR A 26 3.95 2.29 -1.92
C THR A 26 4.50 1.28 -0.93
N ARG A 27 4.52 -0.02 -1.25
CA ARG A 27 5.08 -1.08 -0.37
C ARG A 27 6.53 -0.80 0.01
N LEU A 28 7.34 -0.42 -0.98
CA LEU A 28 8.76 -0.12 -0.77
C LEU A 28 8.96 1.16 0.08
N ALA A 29 8.14 2.18 -0.15
CA ALA A 29 8.20 3.43 0.60
C ALA A 29 7.74 3.23 2.05
N ALA A 30 6.61 2.55 2.26
CA ALA A 30 6.06 2.23 3.58
C ALA A 30 7.06 1.41 4.41
N ALA A 31 7.57 0.30 3.87
CA ALA A 31 8.56 -0.53 4.56
C ALA A 31 9.83 0.26 4.94
N ALA A 32 10.31 1.14 4.06
CA ALA A 32 11.44 2.00 4.38
C ALA A 32 11.12 3.04 5.45
N ALA A 33 9.92 3.65 5.42
CA ALA A 33 9.49 4.64 6.40
C ALA A 33 9.33 4.02 7.80
N PHE A 34 8.64 2.89 7.90
CA PHE A 34 8.51 2.12 9.14
C PHE A 34 9.88 1.69 9.69
N GLY A 35 10.76 1.15 8.83
CA GLY A 35 12.11 0.77 9.24
C GLY A 35 12.97 1.95 9.73
N LEU A 36 12.78 3.15 9.18
CA LEU A 36 13.48 4.37 9.63
C LEU A 36 12.92 4.89 10.97
N ALA A 37 11.61 4.81 11.15
CA ALA A 37 10.93 5.24 12.36
C ALA A 37 11.08 4.24 13.52
N GLY A 38 11.35 2.97 13.22
CA GLY A 38 11.44 1.90 14.21
C GLY A 38 10.08 1.46 14.76
N ILE A 39 9.01 1.67 13.99
CA ILE A 39 7.62 1.32 14.34
C ILE A 39 6.96 0.50 13.22
N GLY A 40 5.89 -0.21 13.56
CA GLY A 40 5.04 -0.95 12.63
C GLY A 40 3.79 -0.18 12.18
N PRO A 41 3.06 -0.69 11.16
CA PRO A 41 1.78 -0.13 10.73
C PRO A 41 0.69 -0.24 11.79
N ASP A 42 0.79 -1.21 12.71
CA ASP A 42 -0.08 -1.42 13.86
C ASP A 42 0.06 -0.34 14.94
N GLU A 43 1.12 0.47 14.87
CA GLU A 43 1.36 1.61 15.76
C GLU A 43 0.86 2.94 15.18
N ILE A 44 0.12 2.91 14.05
CA ILE A 44 -0.43 4.11 13.40
C ILE A 44 -1.90 4.28 13.75
N ASP A 45 -2.19 5.31 14.55
CA ASP A 45 -3.57 5.68 14.91
C ASP A 45 -4.33 6.38 13.77
N VAL A 46 -3.62 7.17 12.96
CA VAL A 46 -4.18 7.96 11.85
C VAL A 46 -3.27 7.88 10.63
N ALA A 47 -3.82 7.47 9.50
CA ALA A 47 -3.13 7.41 8.22
C ALA A 47 -3.85 8.26 7.17
N GLN A 48 -3.07 9.01 6.37
CA GLN A 48 -3.58 9.60 5.14
C GLN A 48 -2.99 8.82 3.96
N LEU A 49 -3.86 8.14 3.21
CA LEU A 49 -3.43 7.35 2.06
C LEU A 49 -3.47 8.20 0.78
N GLN A 50 -2.76 7.73 -0.24
CA GLN A 50 -2.88 8.27 -1.59
C GLN A 50 -4.27 7.85 -2.13
N ASP A 51 -5.08 8.80 -2.57
CA ASP A 51 -6.51 8.62 -2.85
C ASP A 51 -6.94 9.32 -4.15
N THR A 52 -6.13 9.22 -5.22
CA THR A 52 -6.45 9.85 -6.52
C THR A 52 -7.82 9.42 -7.02
N GLU A 53 -8.22 8.19 -6.69
CA GLU A 53 -9.56 7.66 -6.87
C GLU A 53 -9.85 6.62 -5.76
N ALA A 54 -11.12 6.24 -5.60
CA ALA A 54 -11.55 5.39 -4.49
C ALA A 54 -10.87 4.01 -4.46
N GLY A 55 -10.55 3.43 -5.63
CA GLY A 55 -9.79 2.20 -5.73
C GLY A 55 -8.37 2.34 -5.20
N ALA A 56 -7.71 3.48 -5.43
CA ALA A 56 -6.36 3.76 -4.96
C ALA A 56 -6.31 3.77 -3.43
N GLU A 57 -7.27 4.43 -2.78
CA GLU A 57 -7.40 4.40 -1.32
C GLU A 57 -7.44 2.95 -0.80
N ILE A 58 -8.33 2.12 -1.36
CA ILE A 58 -8.52 0.72 -0.96
C ILE A 58 -7.27 -0.13 -1.24
N MET A 59 -6.67 -0.01 -2.42
CA MET A 59 -5.42 -0.71 -2.74
C MET A 59 -4.33 -0.35 -1.74
N HIS A 60 -4.16 0.94 -1.46
CA HIS A 60 -3.07 1.44 -0.63
C HIS A 60 -3.21 1.08 0.85
N MET A 61 -4.38 0.66 1.34
CA MET A 61 -4.53 0.13 2.72
C MET A 61 -3.59 -1.06 2.94
N ALA A 62 -3.65 -2.07 2.06
CA ALA A 62 -2.79 -3.25 2.17
C ALA A 62 -1.35 -2.98 1.72
N GLU A 63 -1.13 -2.10 0.75
CA GLU A 63 0.23 -1.76 0.32
C GLU A 63 1.05 -1.06 1.41
N ASN A 64 0.39 -0.29 2.28
CA ASN A 64 1.03 0.29 3.45
C ASN A 64 1.08 -0.68 4.65
N GLY A 65 0.51 -1.88 4.52
CA GLY A 65 0.56 -2.92 5.54
C GLY A 65 -0.46 -2.75 6.68
N PHE A 66 -1.49 -1.91 6.51
CA PHE A 66 -2.51 -1.73 7.54
C PHE A 66 -3.44 -2.95 7.66
N CYS A 67 -3.68 -3.64 6.55
CA CYS A 67 -4.45 -4.89 6.50
C CYS A 67 -3.84 -5.87 5.49
N ALA A 68 -4.29 -7.13 5.52
CA ALA A 68 -3.85 -8.11 4.54
C ALA A 68 -4.44 -7.81 3.15
N ASP A 69 -3.74 -8.23 2.10
CA ASP A 69 -4.29 -8.25 0.75
C ASP A 69 -5.56 -9.12 0.72
N GLY A 70 -6.70 -8.51 0.40
CA GLY A 70 -8.03 -9.12 0.42
C GLY A 70 -8.96 -8.59 1.52
N ASP A 71 -8.42 -8.06 2.62
CA ASP A 71 -9.22 -7.63 3.78
C ASP A 71 -9.80 -6.22 3.64
N GLN A 72 -9.39 -5.47 2.60
CA GLN A 72 -9.64 -4.03 2.51
C GLN A 72 -11.14 -3.70 2.41
N GLU A 73 -11.90 -4.49 1.63
CA GLU A 73 -13.34 -4.30 1.47
C GLU A 73 -14.11 -4.60 2.78
N GLU A 74 -13.68 -5.63 3.52
CA GLU A 74 -14.26 -5.97 4.82
C GLU A 74 -14.04 -4.85 5.83
N TRP A 75 -12.81 -4.32 5.93
CA TRP A 75 -12.49 -3.19 6.81
C TRP A 75 -13.33 -1.95 6.50
N LEU A 76 -13.55 -1.67 5.22
CA LEU A 76 -14.40 -0.56 4.80
C LEU A 76 -15.87 -0.80 5.19
N ALA A 77 -16.39 -2.01 4.98
CA ALA A 77 -17.77 -2.38 5.31
C ALA A 77 -18.04 -2.28 6.83
N GLU A 78 -17.07 -2.70 7.64
CA GLU A 78 -17.11 -2.56 9.11
C GLU A 78 -16.92 -1.10 9.56
N GLY A 79 -16.38 -0.25 8.68
CA GLY A 79 -16.07 1.14 8.96
C GLY A 79 -14.88 1.33 9.86
N ARG A 80 -13.91 0.41 9.81
CA ARG A 80 -12.66 0.47 10.58
C ARG A 80 -11.78 1.66 10.23
N THR A 81 -12.01 2.28 9.08
CA THR A 81 -11.31 3.47 8.60
C THR A 81 -11.99 4.79 8.97
N ARG A 82 -13.11 4.76 9.71
CA ARG A 82 -13.79 5.98 10.17
C ARG A 82 -12.97 6.67 11.27
N ILE A 83 -12.90 8.00 11.19
CA ILE A 83 -12.32 8.87 12.21
C ILE A 83 -13.49 9.49 12.99
N ASP A 84 -13.49 9.33 14.31
CA ASP A 84 -14.47 9.90 15.24
C ASP A 84 -14.01 11.27 15.80
#